data_AF-A0A534BUZ1-F1
#
_entry.id   AF-A0A534BUZ1-F1
#
_cell.length_a   1.000
_cell.length_b   1.000
_cell.length_c   1.000
_cell.angle_alpha   90.00
_cell.angle_beta   90.00
_cell.angle_gamma   90.00
#
_symmetry.space_group_name_H-M   'P 1'
#
loop_
_entity.id
_entity.type
_entity.pdbx_description
1 polymer ?
#
loop_
_entity_poly.entity_id
_entity_poly.type
_entity_poly.pdbx_seq_one_letter_code
_entity_poly.pdbx_strand_id
1 'polypeptide(L)'
;IDATADLVCAYKPQFAHYAAYRAEDQLERTIEYIHKTHPGVPVILDAKRGDVGNTAERYAVEAFERYGADAVTVNPYLGSDSLEPFLKYADRGVVILCRTSNPGARDLQDRLIGSRKLYQVVAELAAQRWNSRGNCLLVVGATYPADLAEVRALVGDMPLLVPGVGAQRGDVAHVVRNGQTARGTGLIISSSRAILYASSGEDFASAARAATQQLRGEINSSRTRPA
;
A
#
# COMPACT_ATOMS: atom_id res chain seq x y z
N ILE A 1 -12.19 -13.22 -3.51
CA ILE A 1 -11.23 -13.57 -2.44
C ILE A 1 -10.76 -15.00 -2.66
N ASP A 2 -11.63 -16.00 -2.56
CA ASP A 2 -11.23 -17.41 -2.69
C ASP A 2 -10.54 -17.74 -4.02
N ALA A 3 -11.00 -17.13 -5.12
CA ALA A 3 -10.41 -17.32 -6.44
C ALA A 3 -8.99 -16.73 -6.59
N THR A 4 -8.51 -15.89 -5.66
CA THR A 4 -7.27 -15.11 -5.81
C THR A 4 -6.32 -15.18 -4.62
N ALA A 5 -6.75 -15.71 -3.47
CA ALA A 5 -5.97 -15.66 -2.22
C ALA A 5 -4.62 -16.40 -2.30
N ASP A 6 -4.53 -17.48 -3.09
CA ASP A 6 -3.30 -18.22 -3.37
C ASP A 6 -2.33 -17.49 -4.32
N LEU A 7 -2.74 -16.34 -4.86
CA LEU A 7 -2.00 -15.58 -5.87
C LEU A 7 -1.52 -14.22 -5.39
N VAL A 8 -2.06 -13.70 -4.29
CA VAL A 8 -1.79 -12.33 -3.81
C VAL A 8 -0.98 -12.35 -2.51
N CYS A 9 -0.21 -11.28 -2.29
CA CYS A 9 0.52 -11.10 -1.03
C CYS A 9 -0.27 -10.30 0.02
N ALA A 10 -1.34 -9.63 -0.36
CA ALA A 10 -2.21 -8.87 0.54
C ALA A 10 -3.54 -8.52 -0.17
N TYR A 11 -4.59 -8.29 0.61
CA TYR A 11 -5.78 -7.55 0.16
C TYR A 11 -5.75 -6.12 0.70
N LYS A 12 -6.25 -5.16 -0.08
CA LYS A 12 -6.24 -3.75 0.30
C LYS A 12 -7.59 -3.07 0.08
N PRO A 13 -8.60 -3.31 0.95
CA PRO A 13 -9.88 -2.60 0.86
C PRO A 13 -9.68 -1.09 1.01
N GLN A 14 -10.37 -0.32 0.18
CA GLN A 14 -10.35 1.14 0.22
C GLN A 14 -11.57 1.62 1.01
N PHE A 15 -11.32 2.19 2.20
CA PHE A 15 -12.35 2.55 3.17
C PHE A 15 -13.47 3.41 2.57
N ALA A 16 -13.10 4.37 1.71
CA ALA A 16 -14.07 5.31 1.13
C ALA A 16 -15.18 4.63 0.31
N HIS A 17 -14.88 3.50 -0.37
CA HIS A 17 -15.89 2.77 -1.15
C HIS A 17 -16.94 2.08 -0.28
N TYR A 18 -16.61 1.75 0.96
CA TYR A 18 -17.57 1.17 1.91
C TYR A 18 -18.33 2.28 2.63
N ALA A 19 -17.62 3.27 3.18
CA ALA A 19 -18.23 4.36 3.95
C ALA A 19 -19.23 5.19 3.14
N ALA A 20 -18.98 5.40 1.84
CA ALA A 20 -19.91 6.12 0.95
C ALA A 20 -21.32 5.51 0.88
N TYR A 21 -21.46 4.21 1.19
CA TYR A 21 -22.72 3.47 1.18
C TYR A 21 -23.15 2.98 2.56
N ARG A 22 -22.53 3.49 3.64
CA ARG A 22 -22.73 2.99 5.02
C ARG A 22 -22.47 1.48 5.14
N ALA A 23 -21.48 1.01 4.38
CA ALA A 23 -21.17 -0.41 4.24
C ALA A 23 -20.00 -0.86 5.14
N GLU A 24 -19.80 -0.19 6.28
CA GLU A 24 -18.72 -0.50 7.21
C GLU A 24 -18.86 -1.91 7.82
N ASP A 25 -20.08 -2.44 7.95
CA ASP A 25 -20.31 -3.81 8.40
C ASP A 25 -19.94 -4.85 7.33
N GLN A 26 -20.05 -4.52 6.04
CA GLN A 26 -19.51 -5.38 4.96
C GLN A 26 -17.98 -5.30 4.94
N LEU A 27 -17.38 -4.14 5.24
CA LEU A 27 -15.92 -4.04 5.36
C LEU A 27 -15.41 -4.95 6.47
N GLU A 28 -15.99 -4.86 7.66
CA GLU A 28 -15.64 -5.71 8.81
C GLU A 28 -15.75 -7.19 8.45
N ARG A 29 -16.89 -7.63 7.92
CA ARG A 29 -17.09 -9.02 7.46
C ARG A 29 -16.11 -9.44 6.36
N THR A 30 -15.71 -8.53 5.47
CA THR A 30 -14.72 -8.82 4.42
C THR A 30 -13.36 -9.14 5.03
N ILE A 31 -12.92 -8.35 6.00
CA ILE A 31 -11.62 -8.53 6.66
C ILE A 31 -11.63 -9.80 7.51
N GLU A 32 -12.67 -9.98 8.34
CA GLU A 32 -12.86 -11.20 9.13
C GLU A 32 -12.86 -12.46 8.26
N TYR A 33 -13.53 -12.42 7.10
CA TYR A 33 -13.57 -13.55 6.18
C TYR A 33 -12.19 -13.89 5.61
N ILE A 34 -11.38 -12.87 5.28
CA ILE A 34 -10.01 -13.08 4.79
C ILE A 34 -9.17 -13.73 5.88
N HIS A 35 -9.19 -13.21 7.12
CA HIS A 35 -8.42 -13.78 8.21
C HIS A 35 -8.85 -15.20 8.57
N LYS A 36 -10.15 -15.48 8.54
CA LYS A 36 -10.70 -16.81 8.86
C LYS A 36 -10.37 -17.85 7.80
N THR A 37 -10.55 -17.51 6.53
CA THR A 37 -10.44 -18.49 5.43
C THR A 37 -9.03 -18.56 4.85
N HIS A 38 -8.28 -17.45 4.90
CA HIS A 38 -6.96 -17.28 4.30
C HIS A 38 -5.99 -16.58 5.28
N PRO A 39 -5.72 -17.16 6.47
CA PRO A 39 -4.98 -16.50 7.56
C PRO A 39 -3.54 -16.08 7.20
N GLY A 40 -2.97 -16.61 6.12
CA GLY A 40 -1.64 -16.22 5.62
C GLY A 40 -1.63 -14.97 4.73
N VAL A 41 -2.79 -14.37 4.43
CA VAL A 41 -2.91 -13.21 3.53
C VAL A 41 -3.25 -11.97 4.36
N PRO A 42 -2.31 -11.02 4.56
CA PRO A 42 -2.57 -9.81 5.33
C PRO A 42 -3.54 -8.87 4.62
N VAL A 43 -4.20 -8.04 5.42
CA VAL A 43 -5.14 -7.00 4.98
C VAL A 43 -4.59 -5.61 5.30
N ILE A 44 -4.48 -4.78 4.28
CA ILE A 44 -4.08 -3.37 4.38
C ILE A 44 -5.32 -2.49 4.27
N LEU A 45 -5.76 -1.86 5.35
CA LEU A 45 -6.85 -0.90 5.31
C LEU A 45 -6.37 0.43 4.70
N ASP A 46 -6.83 0.73 3.49
CA ASP A 46 -6.50 1.97 2.82
C ASP A 46 -7.48 3.08 3.21
N ALA A 47 -7.20 3.73 4.35
CA ALA A 47 -8.04 4.75 5.00
C ALA A 47 -7.45 6.17 5.03
N LYS A 48 -6.16 6.32 4.69
CA LYS A 48 -5.37 7.57 4.65
C LYS A 48 -5.61 8.50 5.85
N ARG A 49 -5.71 7.94 7.06
CA ARG A 49 -6.00 8.71 8.29
C ARG A 49 -4.86 9.67 8.60
N GLY A 50 -5.20 10.82 9.20
CA GLY A 50 -4.22 11.82 9.61
C GLY A 50 -4.90 12.87 10.49
N ASP A 51 -4.63 12.80 11.79
CA ASP A 51 -5.12 13.70 12.82
C ASP A 51 -4.10 13.73 13.98
N VAL A 52 -4.35 14.46 15.06
CA VAL A 52 -3.42 14.57 16.21
C VAL A 52 -4.07 14.12 17.52
N GLY A 53 -3.22 13.76 18.49
CA GLY A 53 -3.64 13.42 19.85
C GLY A 53 -4.67 12.29 19.91
N ASN A 54 -5.71 12.47 20.75
CA ASN A 54 -6.74 11.46 20.99
C ASN A 54 -7.52 11.07 19.72
N THR A 55 -7.68 11.97 18.75
CA THR A 55 -8.37 11.62 17.50
C THR A 55 -7.57 10.60 16.68
N ALA A 56 -6.25 10.77 16.61
CA ALA A 56 -5.37 9.79 15.97
C ALA A 56 -5.37 8.44 16.71
N GLU A 57 -5.48 8.43 18.03
CA GLU A 57 -5.67 7.20 18.82
C GLU A 57 -6.97 6.48 18.44
N ARG A 58 -8.07 7.21 18.25
CA ARG A 58 -9.34 6.62 17.79
C ARG A 58 -9.24 6.02 16.39
N TYR A 59 -8.46 6.63 15.50
CA TYR A 59 -8.20 6.05 14.18
C TYR A 59 -7.32 4.81 14.22
N ALA A 60 -6.38 4.72 15.16
CA ALA A 60 -5.60 3.50 15.36
C ALA A 60 -6.49 2.35 15.89
N VAL A 61 -7.35 2.62 16.87
CA VAL A 61 -8.36 1.66 17.37
C VAL A 61 -9.33 1.24 16.27
N GLU A 62 -9.82 2.19 15.46
CA GLU A 62 -10.68 1.90 14.31
C GLU A 62 -10.01 0.89 13.36
N ALA A 63 -8.75 1.14 12.98
CA ALA A 63 -8.07 0.33 12.00
C ALA A 63 -7.67 -1.06 12.54
N PHE A 64 -7.07 -1.12 13.72
CA PHE A 64 -6.40 -2.32 14.22
C PHE A 64 -7.25 -3.16 15.17
N GLU A 65 -8.16 -2.55 15.92
CA GLU A 65 -9.00 -3.27 16.88
C GLU A 65 -10.39 -3.55 16.31
N ARG A 66 -11.08 -2.52 15.79
CA ARG A 66 -12.43 -2.68 15.23
C ARG A 66 -12.39 -3.48 13.93
N TYR A 67 -11.60 -3.03 12.95
CA TYR A 67 -11.54 -3.70 11.66
C TYR A 67 -10.53 -4.86 11.62
N GLY A 68 -9.66 -4.98 12.63
CA GLY A 68 -8.66 -6.03 12.70
C GLY A 68 -7.59 -5.98 11.59
N ALA A 69 -7.41 -4.85 10.89
CA ALA A 69 -6.49 -4.78 9.76
C ALA A 69 -5.03 -5.04 10.20
N ASP A 70 -4.24 -5.69 9.33
CA ASP A 70 -2.83 -5.97 9.59
C ASP A 70 -1.95 -4.75 9.33
N ALA A 71 -2.40 -3.85 8.46
CA ALA A 71 -1.76 -2.56 8.22
C ALA A 71 -2.77 -1.48 7.85
N VAL A 72 -2.40 -0.21 8.02
CA VAL A 72 -3.25 0.94 7.64
C VAL A 72 -2.45 2.01 6.93
N THR A 73 -3.05 2.65 5.93
CA THR A 73 -2.43 3.82 5.28
C THR A 73 -2.67 5.10 6.09
N VAL A 74 -1.63 5.91 6.28
CA VAL A 74 -1.68 7.17 7.07
C VAL A 74 -1.02 8.34 6.34
N ASN A 75 -1.52 9.55 6.58
CA ASN A 75 -0.98 10.79 6.00
C ASN A 75 -0.03 11.49 7.00
N PRO A 76 1.26 11.66 6.66
CA PRO A 76 2.26 12.21 7.59
C PRO A 76 2.28 13.74 7.67
N TYR A 77 1.39 14.44 6.96
CA TYR A 77 1.45 15.90 6.80
C TYR A 77 1.53 16.66 8.14
N LEU A 78 0.88 16.16 9.19
CA LEU A 78 0.82 16.80 10.50
C LEU A 78 2.06 16.55 11.39
N GLY A 79 2.98 15.67 10.97
CA GLY A 79 4.22 15.40 11.71
C GLY A 79 4.28 14.02 12.37
N SER A 80 5.28 13.81 13.22
CA SER A 80 5.51 12.50 13.85
C SER A 80 4.45 12.12 14.89
N ASP A 81 3.90 13.12 15.58
CA ASP A 81 2.89 12.95 16.62
C ASP A 81 1.53 12.48 16.06
N SER A 82 1.21 12.76 14.79
CA SER A 82 0.05 12.16 14.11
C SER A 82 0.23 10.69 13.75
N LEU A 83 1.49 10.23 13.62
CA LEU A 83 1.83 8.85 13.26
C LEU A 83 2.00 7.97 14.50
N GLU A 84 2.51 8.53 15.60
CA GLU A 84 2.87 7.81 16.82
C GLU A 84 1.75 6.88 17.36
N PRO A 85 0.45 7.27 17.36
CA PRO A 85 -0.61 6.36 17.80
C PRO A 85 -0.69 5.06 17.00
N PHE A 86 -0.41 5.11 15.69
CA PHE A 86 -0.36 3.93 14.83
C PHE A 86 0.94 3.16 15.03
N LEU A 87 2.07 3.86 15.11
CA LEU A 87 3.40 3.25 15.26
C LEU A 87 3.54 2.46 16.57
N LYS A 88 2.78 2.78 17.61
CA LYS A 88 2.75 2.02 18.88
C LYS A 88 2.29 0.57 18.71
N TYR A 89 1.49 0.25 17.68
CA TYR A 89 1.09 -1.12 17.35
C TYR A 89 2.23 -1.84 16.63
N ALA A 90 3.19 -2.34 17.39
CA ALA A 90 4.44 -2.92 16.88
C ALA A 90 4.25 -4.15 15.99
N ASP A 91 3.12 -4.86 16.14
CA ASP A 91 2.72 -6.03 15.38
C ASP A 91 1.79 -5.70 14.17
N ARG A 92 1.65 -4.41 13.85
CA ARG A 92 0.84 -3.90 12.73
C ARG A 92 1.66 -3.01 11.81
N GLY A 93 1.34 -3.02 10.53
CA GLY A 93 2.00 -2.20 9.52
C GLY A 93 1.44 -0.78 9.42
N VAL A 94 2.32 0.21 9.25
CA VAL A 94 1.94 1.61 9.03
C VAL A 94 2.41 2.06 7.66
N VAL A 95 1.47 2.22 6.72
CA VAL A 95 1.77 2.56 5.32
C VAL A 95 1.67 4.07 5.11
N ILE A 96 2.79 4.75 5.19
CA ILE A 96 2.86 6.21 5.21
C ILE A 96 2.80 6.76 3.77
N LEU A 97 1.92 7.73 3.52
CA LEU A 97 1.88 8.42 2.23
C LEU A 97 3.18 9.19 1.98
N CYS A 98 3.90 8.86 0.91
CA CYS A 98 5.17 9.51 0.55
C CYS A 98 5.08 10.19 -0.82
N ARG A 99 4.92 9.42 -1.90
CA ARG A 99 4.84 9.94 -3.27
C ARG A 99 3.62 9.36 -3.96
N THR A 100 2.58 10.14 -4.20
CA THR A 100 1.34 9.65 -4.82
C THR A 100 1.33 9.85 -6.35
N SER A 101 0.47 9.12 -7.06
CA SER A 101 0.43 9.09 -8.53
C SER A 101 -0.48 10.15 -9.17
N ASN A 102 -1.26 10.89 -8.38
CA ASN A 102 -2.22 11.86 -8.87
C ASN A 102 -1.55 13.16 -9.35
N PRO A 103 -2.12 13.91 -10.32
CA PRO A 103 -1.55 15.16 -10.83
C PRO A 103 -1.23 16.20 -9.74
N GLY A 104 -2.13 16.36 -8.76
CA GLY A 104 -1.97 17.28 -7.64
C GLY A 104 -0.85 16.91 -6.65
N ALA A 105 -0.19 15.75 -6.81
CA ALA A 105 1.00 15.42 -6.03
C ALA A 105 2.07 16.53 -6.15
N ARG A 106 2.19 17.15 -7.33
CA ARG A 106 3.19 18.19 -7.61
C ARG A 106 2.97 19.48 -6.81
N ASP A 107 1.77 19.73 -6.30
CA ASP A 107 1.44 20.96 -5.57
C ASP A 107 2.28 21.08 -4.28
N LEU A 108 2.50 19.95 -3.62
CA LEU A 108 3.26 19.86 -2.36
C LEU A 108 4.48 18.94 -2.46
N GLN A 109 4.33 17.74 -3.02
CA GLN A 109 5.37 16.69 -2.92
C GLN A 109 6.63 17.02 -3.72
N ASP A 110 6.50 17.85 -4.78
CA ASP A 110 7.63 18.32 -5.59
C ASP A 110 8.27 19.60 -5.05
N ARG A 111 7.70 20.22 -4.02
CA ARG A 111 8.26 21.44 -3.42
C ARG A 111 9.62 21.14 -2.79
N LEU A 112 10.56 22.05 -3.01
CA LEU A 112 11.91 21.94 -2.49
C LEU A 112 11.98 22.43 -1.04
N ILE A 113 12.56 21.59 -0.19
CA ILE A 113 13.00 21.90 1.17
C ILE A 113 14.53 21.83 1.14
N GLY A 114 15.18 22.98 0.95
CA GLY A 114 16.60 23.02 0.59
C GLY A 114 16.84 22.40 -0.78
N SER A 115 17.63 21.33 -0.85
CA SER A 115 17.94 20.60 -2.08
C SER A 115 17.08 19.36 -2.32
N ARG A 116 16.18 19.02 -1.38
CA ARG A 116 15.33 17.82 -1.44
C ARG A 116 13.90 18.20 -1.81
N LYS A 117 13.22 17.37 -2.60
CA LYS A 117 11.77 17.44 -2.74
C LYS A 117 11.09 16.96 -1.46
N LEU A 118 9.90 17.48 -1.15
CA LEU A 118 9.18 17.14 0.08
C LEU A 118 8.96 15.63 0.22
N TYR A 119 8.64 14.90 -0.85
CA TYR A 119 8.48 13.44 -0.73
C TYR A 119 9.78 12.72 -0.32
N GLN A 120 10.94 13.24 -0.73
CA GLN A 120 12.24 12.68 -0.36
C GLN A 120 12.50 12.90 1.14
N VAL A 121 12.15 14.09 1.65
CA VAL A 121 12.20 14.39 3.09
C VAL A 121 11.30 13.44 3.88
N VAL A 122 10.08 13.16 3.40
CA VAL A 122 9.17 12.18 4.02
C VAL A 122 9.79 10.77 4.02
N ALA A 123 10.41 10.35 2.92
CA ALA A 123 11.09 9.05 2.83
C ALA A 123 12.27 8.95 3.80
N GLU A 124 13.10 9.98 3.90
CA GLU A 124 14.22 10.07 4.85
C GLU A 124 13.72 10.01 6.30
N LEU A 125 12.68 10.77 6.66
CA LEU A 125 12.06 10.74 7.99
C LEU A 125 11.49 9.35 8.33
N ALA A 126 10.84 8.70 7.38
CA ALA A 126 10.33 7.35 7.58
C ALA A 126 11.47 6.37 7.87
N ALA A 127 12.52 6.38 7.06
CA ALA A 127 13.66 5.47 7.19
C ALA A 127 14.49 5.70 8.46
N GLN A 128 14.70 6.97 8.84
CA GLN A 128 15.67 7.33 9.89
C GLN A 128 15.02 7.57 11.25
N ARG A 129 13.73 7.94 11.29
CA ARG A 129 13.08 8.41 12.53
C ARG A 129 11.80 7.65 12.88
N TRP A 130 10.89 7.46 11.93
CA TRP A 130 9.58 6.87 12.24
C TRP A 130 9.59 5.35 12.31
N ASN A 131 10.46 4.68 11.54
CA ASN A 131 10.53 3.22 11.48
C ASN A 131 11.34 2.58 12.62
N SER A 132 11.25 3.10 13.84
CA SER A 132 12.00 2.60 15.00
C SER A 132 11.65 1.15 15.37
N ARG A 133 10.47 0.66 14.95
CA ARG A 133 9.97 -0.69 15.21
C ARG A 133 10.02 -1.62 13.99
N GLY A 134 10.48 -1.13 12.83
CA GLY A 134 10.56 -1.95 11.61
C GLY A 134 9.21 -2.26 10.94
N ASN A 135 8.14 -1.56 11.32
CA ASN A 135 6.77 -1.80 10.84
C ASN A 135 6.24 -0.73 9.86
N CYS A 136 7.08 0.21 9.42
CA CYS A 136 6.70 1.20 8.42
C CYS A 136 6.81 0.65 7.00
N LEU A 137 5.90 1.11 6.15
CA LEU A 137 5.91 0.97 4.70
C LEU A 137 5.66 2.36 4.09
N LEU A 138 5.98 2.55 2.81
CA LEU A 138 5.62 3.78 2.10
C LEU A 138 4.68 3.55 0.93
N VAL A 139 3.72 4.46 0.73
CA VAL A 139 2.99 4.56 -0.53
C VAL A 139 3.82 5.36 -1.53
N VAL A 140 4.16 4.71 -2.65
CA VAL A 140 4.92 5.30 -3.75
C VAL A 140 4.23 4.96 -5.07
N GLY A 141 3.75 5.96 -5.80
CA GLY A 141 3.02 5.78 -7.05
C GLY A 141 3.90 5.30 -8.21
N ALA A 142 3.31 4.53 -9.12
CA ALA A 142 4.01 3.98 -10.29
C ALA A 142 4.33 5.01 -11.40
N THR A 143 3.69 6.19 -11.39
CA THR A 143 3.71 7.15 -12.51
C THR A 143 5.11 7.65 -12.90
N TYR A 144 6.04 7.73 -11.95
CA TYR A 144 7.38 8.26 -12.16
C TYR A 144 8.43 7.25 -11.70
N PRO A 145 8.94 6.39 -12.61
CA PRO A 145 9.91 5.36 -12.26
C PRO A 145 11.18 5.90 -11.59
N ALA A 146 11.62 7.10 -11.95
CA ALA A 146 12.75 7.77 -11.33
C ALA A 146 12.47 8.13 -9.85
N ASP A 147 11.31 8.70 -9.54
CA ASP A 147 10.92 9.00 -8.15
C ASP A 147 10.85 7.71 -7.31
N LEU A 148 10.37 6.60 -7.88
CA LEU A 148 10.35 5.29 -7.20
C LEU A 148 11.77 4.79 -6.88
N ALA A 149 12.70 4.89 -7.82
CA ALA A 149 14.10 4.51 -7.61
C ALA A 149 14.77 5.39 -6.55
N GLU A 150 14.51 6.69 -6.57
CA GLU A 150 15.01 7.64 -5.56
C GLU A 150 14.49 7.27 -4.17
N VAL A 151 13.18 7.01 -4.02
CA VAL A 151 12.62 6.57 -2.74
C VAL A 151 13.22 5.24 -2.29
N ARG A 152 13.34 4.24 -3.18
CA ARG A 152 13.99 2.95 -2.86
C ARG A 152 15.42 3.17 -2.33
N ALA A 153 16.22 4.02 -2.98
CA ALA A 153 17.58 4.31 -2.53
C ALA A 153 17.63 4.93 -1.13
N LEU A 154 16.64 5.78 -0.77
CA LEU A 154 16.56 6.42 0.55
C LEU A 154 16.13 5.45 1.66
N VAL A 155 15.24 4.49 1.36
CA VAL A 155 14.59 3.66 2.38
C VAL A 155 15.13 2.23 2.50
N GLY A 156 16.10 1.85 1.66
CA GLY A 156 16.75 0.55 1.72
C GLY A 156 15.78 -0.61 1.46
N ASP A 157 15.57 -1.48 2.45
CA ASP A 157 14.72 -2.67 2.35
C ASP A 157 13.26 -2.45 2.80
N MET A 158 12.90 -1.23 3.22
CA MET A 158 11.53 -0.92 3.67
C MET A 158 10.50 -1.27 2.57
N PRO A 159 9.39 -1.96 2.89
CA PRO A 159 8.42 -2.33 1.86
C PRO A 159 7.70 -1.11 1.27
N LEU A 160 7.44 -1.15 -0.03
CA LEU A 160 6.74 -0.11 -0.77
C LEU A 160 5.40 -0.62 -1.27
N LEU A 161 4.31 0.06 -0.91
CA LEU A 161 2.99 -0.12 -1.51
C LEU A 161 2.91 0.75 -2.77
N VAL A 162 2.78 0.09 -3.92
CA VAL A 162 2.74 0.75 -5.24
C VAL A 162 1.34 0.65 -5.84
N PRO A 163 0.49 1.68 -5.67
CA PRO A 163 -0.83 1.71 -6.28
C PRO A 163 -0.78 2.11 -7.75
N GLY A 164 -1.78 1.64 -8.50
CA GLY A 164 -2.09 2.18 -9.83
C GLY A 164 -1.51 1.41 -11.01
N VAL A 165 -0.94 0.22 -10.78
CA VAL A 165 -0.44 -0.65 -11.85
C VAL A 165 -1.60 -1.40 -12.48
N GLY A 166 -1.77 -1.30 -13.81
CA GLY A 166 -2.80 -2.09 -14.50
C GLY A 166 -3.31 -1.63 -15.86
N ALA A 167 -2.69 -0.66 -16.55
CA ALA A 167 -3.09 -0.30 -17.91
C ALA A 167 -2.16 -0.87 -19.01
N GLN A 168 -0.87 -1.07 -18.73
CA GLN A 168 0.13 -1.43 -19.75
C GLN A 168 1.26 -2.29 -19.18
N ARG A 169 1.75 -3.28 -19.97
CA ARG A 169 2.84 -4.20 -19.57
C ARG A 169 4.18 -3.52 -19.27
N GLY A 170 4.47 -2.40 -19.92
CA GLY A 170 5.70 -1.63 -19.68
C GLY A 170 5.77 -1.12 -18.24
N ASP A 171 4.63 -0.72 -17.67
CA ASP A 171 4.53 -0.14 -16.33
C ASP A 171 5.00 -1.11 -15.23
N VAL A 172 4.58 -2.38 -15.29
CA VAL A 172 4.95 -3.41 -14.31
C VAL A 172 6.46 -3.62 -14.27
N ALA A 173 7.09 -3.80 -15.42
CA ALA A 173 8.52 -4.07 -15.48
C ALA A 173 9.36 -2.87 -15.00
N HIS A 174 8.92 -1.65 -15.29
CA HIS A 174 9.55 -0.44 -14.77
C HIS A 174 9.38 -0.32 -13.24
N VAL A 175 8.19 -0.57 -12.70
CA VAL A 175 7.94 -0.58 -11.26
C VAL A 175 8.83 -1.60 -10.56
N VAL A 176 8.90 -2.84 -11.05
CA VAL A 176 9.71 -3.89 -10.43
C VAL A 176 11.19 -3.53 -10.46
N ARG A 177 11.73 -3.12 -11.62
CA ARG A 177 13.15 -2.77 -11.75
C ARG A 177 13.58 -1.62 -10.84
N ASN A 178 12.74 -0.59 -10.69
CA ASN A 178 13.09 0.61 -9.92
C ASN A 178 12.72 0.49 -8.44
N GLY A 179 11.75 -0.37 -8.09
CA GLY A 179 11.20 -0.45 -6.74
C GLY A 179 11.61 -1.68 -5.93
N GLN A 180 12.11 -2.75 -6.54
CA GLN A 180 12.48 -3.96 -5.78
C GLN A 180 13.74 -3.75 -4.95
N THR A 181 13.86 -4.52 -3.87
CA THR A 181 15.12 -4.62 -3.10
C THR A 181 16.16 -5.42 -3.88
N ALA A 182 17.41 -5.44 -3.40
CA ALA A 182 18.47 -6.29 -3.97
C ALA A 182 18.10 -7.79 -3.97
N ARG A 183 17.20 -8.21 -3.08
CA ARG A 183 16.67 -9.58 -2.98
C ARG A 183 15.49 -9.85 -3.93
N GLY A 184 15.12 -8.89 -4.77
CA GLY A 184 13.96 -8.98 -5.66
C GLY A 184 12.63 -9.02 -4.91
N THR A 185 12.54 -8.40 -3.73
CA THR A 185 11.34 -8.34 -2.88
C THR A 185 11.00 -6.88 -2.52
N GLY A 186 10.14 -6.65 -1.52
CA GLY A 186 9.89 -5.32 -0.94
C GLY A 186 8.90 -4.44 -1.71
N LEU A 187 8.15 -5.01 -2.66
CA LEU A 187 7.07 -4.34 -3.38
C LEU A 187 5.74 -5.03 -3.12
N ILE A 188 4.71 -4.23 -2.83
CA ILE A 188 3.31 -4.63 -2.81
C ILE A 188 2.64 -3.86 -3.94
N ILE A 189 2.41 -4.51 -5.09
CA ILE A 189 1.82 -3.87 -6.27
C ILE A 189 0.30 -4.02 -6.20
N SER A 190 -0.40 -2.90 -6.06
CA SER A 190 -1.86 -2.89 -5.91
C SER A 190 -2.57 -2.66 -7.24
N SER A 191 -3.42 -3.61 -7.62
CA SER A 191 -4.36 -3.49 -8.74
C SER A 191 -5.79 -3.74 -8.26
N SER A 192 -6.70 -2.80 -8.52
CA SER A 192 -8.10 -2.90 -8.08
C SER A 192 -9.02 -3.11 -9.27
N ARG A 193 -9.28 -2.06 -10.07
CA ARG A 193 -10.26 -2.08 -11.16
C ARG A 193 -9.98 -3.15 -12.23
N ALA A 194 -8.71 -3.38 -12.58
CA ALA A 194 -8.33 -4.39 -13.56
C ALA A 194 -8.63 -5.83 -13.10
N ILE A 195 -8.74 -6.07 -11.79
CA ILE A 195 -9.11 -7.38 -11.23
C ILE A 195 -10.61 -7.42 -10.93
N LEU A 196 -11.15 -6.41 -10.23
CA LEU A 196 -12.55 -6.36 -9.81
C LEU A 196 -13.54 -6.28 -10.98
N TYR A 197 -13.14 -5.64 -12.08
CA TYR A 197 -13.97 -5.45 -13.27
C TYR A 197 -13.42 -6.20 -14.48
N ALA A 198 -12.65 -7.27 -14.26
CA ALA A 198 -12.24 -8.18 -15.32
C ALA A 198 -13.45 -8.85 -16.00
N SER A 199 -14.56 -8.98 -15.28
CA SER A 199 -15.88 -9.28 -15.82
C SER A 199 -16.96 -8.61 -14.97
N SER A 200 -18.13 -8.38 -15.58
CA SER A 200 -19.38 -7.97 -14.91
C SER A 200 -20.43 -9.09 -14.88
N GLY A 201 -20.08 -10.30 -15.34
CA GLY A 201 -20.97 -11.47 -15.40
C GLY A 201 -20.79 -12.44 -14.23
N GLU A 202 -21.46 -13.59 -14.31
CA GLU A 202 -21.36 -14.65 -13.29
C GLU A 202 -19.97 -15.31 -13.24
N ASP A 203 -19.15 -15.10 -14.27
CA ASP A 203 -17.76 -15.55 -14.36
C ASP A 203 -16.75 -14.60 -13.65
N PHE A 204 -17.22 -13.61 -12.88
CA PHE A 204 -16.36 -12.64 -12.19
C PHE A 204 -15.22 -13.29 -11.40
N ALA A 205 -15.47 -14.45 -10.77
CA ALA A 205 -14.46 -15.14 -9.98
C ALA A 205 -13.33 -15.72 -10.83
N SER A 206 -13.66 -16.37 -11.96
CA SER A 206 -12.67 -16.92 -12.88
C SER A 206 -11.94 -15.81 -13.64
N ALA A 207 -12.64 -14.75 -14.04
CA ALA A 207 -12.04 -13.56 -14.66
C ALA A 207 -11.06 -12.85 -13.73
N ALA A 208 -11.43 -12.63 -12.46
CA ALA A 208 -10.53 -12.05 -11.46
C ALA A 208 -9.29 -12.92 -11.22
N ARG A 209 -9.45 -14.25 -11.17
CA ARG A 209 -8.32 -15.19 -11.08
C ARG A 209 -7.38 -15.06 -12.28
N ALA A 210 -7.92 -15.09 -13.50
CA ALA A 210 -7.12 -14.98 -14.73
C ALA A 210 -6.34 -13.66 -14.79
N ALA A 211 -6.99 -12.53 -14.50
CA ALA A 211 -6.34 -11.22 -14.41
C ALA A 211 -5.24 -11.18 -13.34
N THR A 212 -5.49 -11.79 -12.18
CA THR A 212 -4.49 -11.88 -11.09
C THR A 212 -3.29 -12.75 -11.47
N GLN A 213 -3.52 -13.90 -12.13
CA GLN A 213 -2.46 -14.78 -12.62
C GLN A 213 -1.59 -14.08 -13.66
N GLN A 214 -2.20 -13.35 -14.59
CA GLN A 214 -1.48 -12.57 -15.59
C GLN A 214 -0.58 -11.53 -14.92
N LEU A 215 -1.12 -10.70 -14.03
CA LEU A 215 -0.34 -9.67 -13.34
C LEU A 215 0.79 -10.27 -12.48
N ARG A 216 0.51 -11.34 -11.73
CA ARG A 216 1.53 -12.07 -10.96
C ARG A 216 2.64 -12.61 -11.87
N GLY A 217 2.27 -13.13 -13.03
CA GLY A 217 3.22 -13.61 -14.04
C GLY A 217 4.12 -12.49 -14.57
N GLU A 218 3.55 -11.34 -14.91
CA GLU A 218 4.28 -10.15 -15.37
C GLU A 218 5.22 -9.58 -14.29
N ILE A 219 4.79 -9.58 -13.02
CA ILE A 219 5.65 -9.19 -11.89
C ILE A 219 6.81 -10.18 -11.78
N ASN A 220 6.53 -11.48 -11.73
CA ASN A 220 7.56 -12.50 -11.51
C ASN A 220 8.55 -12.63 -12.66
N SER A 221 8.15 -12.36 -13.91
CA SER A 221 9.07 -12.32 -15.05
C SER A 221 9.98 -11.09 -15.03
N SER A 222 9.59 -10.02 -14.34
CA SER A 222 10.35 -8.78 -14.21
C SER A 222 11.28 -8.75 -13.00
N ARG A 223 11.12 -9.67 -12.04
CA ARG A 223 11.93 -9.73 -10.81
C ARG A 223 13.33 -10.23 -11.10
N THR A 224 14.32 -9.60 -10.47
CA THR A 224 15.67 -10.17 -10.43
C THR A 224 15.65 -11.34 -9.47
N ARG A 225 16.10 -12.53 -9.90
CA ARG A 225 16.28 -13.66 -8.98
C ARG A 225 17.65 -13.54 -8.31
N PRO A 226 17.75 -13.73 -6.99
CA PRO A 226 19.06 -13.93 -6.37
C PRO A 226 19.74 -15.13 -7.03
N ALA A 227 21.06 -15.03 -7.23
CA ALA A 227 21.90 -16.14 -7.65
C ALA A 227 21.93 -17.24 -6.59
#